data_AF-A0A1G3GXT9-F1
#
_entry.id   AF-A0A1G3GXT9-F1
#
_cell.length_a   1.000
_cell.length_b   1.000
_cell.length_c   1.000
_cell.angle_alpha   90.00
_cell.angle_beta   90.00
_cell.angle_gamma   90.00
#
_symmetry.space_group_name_H-M   'P 1'
#
loop_
_entity.id
_entity.type
_entity.pdbx_description
1 polymer ?
#
loop_
_entity_poly.entity_id
_entity_poly.type
_entity_poly.pdbx_seq_one_letter_code
_entity_poly.pdbx_strand_id
1 'polypeptide(L)'
;MKRCVVGIRRSGDAVSESSGKDVPTVWFPSMATMASVLSEDNQALLRVIRDAKPKTQTELATLSGRQVPNLSRTLRMMAGYGLVELKRNVREVEPIALATSFKILID
;
A
#
# COMPACT_ATOMS: atom_id res chain seq x y z
N MET A 1 -0.89 10.61 11.49
CA MET A 1 -0.96 9.47 10.54
C MET A 1 -0.43 8.22 11.23
N LYS A 2 -0.98 7.05 10.92
CA LYS A 2 -0.56 5.77 11.52
C LYS A 2 0.75 5.31 10.86
N ARG A 3 1.76 4.93 11.65
CA ARG A 3 2.94 4.20 11.14
C ARG A 3 2.49 2.80 10.73
N CYS A 4 2.81 2.37 9.52
CA CYS A 4 2.52 1.02 9.07
C CYS A 4 3.74 0.14 9.35
N VAL A 5 3.60 -0.80 10.28
CA VAL A 5 4.63 -1.81 10.53
C VAL A 5 4.36 -2.97 9.59
N VAL A 6 5.37 -3.36 8.84
CA VAL A 6 5.27 -4.39 7.82
C VAL A 6 6.06 -5.62 8.26
N GLY A 7 5.40 -6.77 8.23
CA GLY A 7 5.99 -8.08 8.50
C GLY A 7 5.90 -8.99 7.29
N ILE A 8 6.78 -9.98 7.24
CA ILE A 8 6.76 -11.06 6.24
C ILE A 8 6.31 -12.32 6.95
N ARG A 9 5.32 -13.03 6.42
CA ARG A 9 4.83 -14.31 6.93
C ARG A 9 4.67 -15.29 5.79
N ARG A 10 5.26 -16.47 5.91
CA ARG A 10 5.02 -17.57 4.96
C ARG A 10 3.76 -18.32 5.36
N SER A 11 3.06 -18.87 4.37
CA SER A 11 1.91 -19.74 4.59
C SER A 11 2.33 -20.97 5.40
N GLY A 12 2.10 -20.96 6.71
CA GLY A 12 2.51 -22.02 7.64
C GLY A 12 3.11 -21.53 8.96
N ASP A 13 3.52 -20.25 9.05
CA ASP A 13 4.13 -19.74 10.27
C ASP A 13 3.07 -19.55 11.38
N ALA A 14 3.31 -20.09 12.57
CA ALA A 14 2.49 -19.87 13.76
C ALA A 14 2.43 -18.37 14.08
N VAL A 15 1.27 -17.88 14.52
CA VAL A 15 1.08 -16.48 14.94
C VAL A 15 1.90 -16.29 16.22
N SER A 16 3.15 -15.83 16.11
CA SER A 16 3.86 -15.31 17.27
C SER A 16 3.27 -13.94 17.57
N GLU A 17 2.45 -13.88 18.62
CA GLU A 17 1.98 -12.64 19.22
C GLU A 17 3.18 -11.86 19.76
N SER A 18 3.81 -11.09 18.87
CA SER A 18 4.87 -10.15 19.23
C SER A 18 4.25 -9.04 20.07
N SER A 19 4.24 -9.22 21.39
CA SER A 19 3.83 -8.20 22.35
C SER A 19 4.94 -7.15 22.48
N GLY A 20 5.08 -6.30 21.47
CA GLY A 20 6.02 -5.20 21.42
C GLY A 20 5.47 -4.01 20.63
N LYS A 21 6.05 -2.82 20.79
CA LYS A 21 5.60 -1.57 20.12
C LYS A 21 5.61 -1.62 18.58
N ASP A 22 6.09 -2.70 17.98
CA ASP A 22 6.22 -2.90 16.54
C ASP A 22 5.44 -4.15 16.06
N VAL A 23 4.18 -4.31 16.44
CA VAL A 23 3.31 -5.37 15.91
C VAL A 23 3.05 -5.12 14.41
N PRO A 24 3.38 -6.06 13.50
CA PRO A 24 3.09 -5.90 12.08
C PRO A 24 1.59 -5.74 11.84
N THR A 25 1.22 -4.64 11.19
CA THR A 25 -0.17 -4.34 10.81
C THR A 25 -0.51 -4.86 9.41
N VAL A 26 0.53 -5.13 8.60
CA VAL A 26 0.43 -5.69 7.25
C VAL A 26 1.39 -6.86 7.13
N TRP A 27 0.89 -7.96 6.59
CA TRP A 27 1.65 -9.19 6.37
C TRP A 27 1.80 -9.48 4.88
N PHE A 28 3.03 -9.64 4.43
CA PHE A 28 3.33 -10.08 3.06
C PHE A 28 3.68 -11.57 3.01
N PRO A 29 3.29 -12.29 1.95
CA PRO A 29 3.55 -13.73 1.83
C PRO A 29 5.04 -14.06 1.61
N SER A 30 5.84 -13.07 1.18
CA SER A 30 7.28 -13.20 0.98
C SER A 30 7.99 -11.84 0.93
N MET A 31 9.32 -11.85 1.11
CA MET A 31 10.19 -10.69 0.87
C MET A 31 10.04 -10.16 -0.56
N ALA A 32 9.98 -11.05 -1.56
CA ALA A 32 9.84 -10.67 -2.96
C ALA A 32 8.52 -9.93 -3.22
N THR A 33 7.41 -10.41 -2.63
CA THR A 33 6.11 -9.74 -2.73
C THR A 33 6.14 -8.37 -2.04
N MET A 34 6.74 -8.29 -0.85
CA MET A 34 6.91 -7.02 -0.15
C MET A 34 7.72 -6.02 -0.99
N ALA A 35 8.86 -6.43 -1.55
CA ALA A 35 9.71 -5.57 -2.38
C ALA A 35 9.01 -5.07 -3.65
N SER A 36 8.16 -5.91 -4.25
CA SER A 36 7.33 -5.52 -5.40
C SER A 36 6.24 -4.51 -5.02
N VAL A 37 5.54 -4.73 -3.91
CA VAL A 37 4.46 -3.85 -3.46
C VAL A 37 5.00 -2.51 -2.94
N LEU A 38 6.11 -2.54 -2.19
CA LEU A 38 6.79 -1.38 -1.64
C LEU A 38 7.97 -0.93 -2.51
N SER A 39 7.93 -1.17 -3.82
CA SER A 39 8.94 -0.67 -4.75
C SER A 39 9.02 0.86 -4.72
N GLU A 40 10.13 1.41 -5.17
CA GLU A 40 10.34 2.87 -5.17
C GLU A 40 9.24 3.62 -5.94
N ASP A 41 8.85 3.13 -7.12
CA ASP A 41 7.75 3.67 -7.92
C ASP A 41 6.42 3.68 -7.17
N ASN A 42 6.17 2.61 -6.42
CA ASN A 42 4.96 2.43 -5.65
C ASN A 42 4.95 3.30 -4.39
N GLN A 43 6.09 3.49 -3.75
CA GLN A 43 6.24 4.45 -2.66
C GLN A 43 6.09 5.90 -3.15
N ALA A 44 6.63 6.22 -4.33
CA ALA A 44 6.43 7.51 -4.97
C ALA A 44 4.95 7.75 -5.28
N LEU A 45 4.25 6.73 -5.81
CA LEU A 45 2.82 6.78 -6.03
C LEU A 45 2.04 7.08 -4.73
N LEU A 46 2.36 6.39 -3.63
CA LEU A 46 1.73 6.64 -2.33
C LEU A 46 1.95 8.06 -1.82
N ARG A 47 3.14 8.64 -2.07
CA ARG A 47 3.44 10.04 -1.76
C ARG A 47 2.59 11.00 -2.59
N VAL A 48 2.47 10.76 -3.90
CA VAL A 48 1.60 11.56 -4.79
C VAL A 48 0.15 11.51 -4.33
N ILE A 49 -0.37 10.33 -4.00
CA ILE A 49 -1.76 10.18 -3.50
C ILE A 49 -1.95 10.98 -2.20
N ARG A 50 -0.97 10.94 -1.28
CA ARG A 50 -1.02 11.69 -0.01
C ARG A 50 -1.01 13.20 -0.24
N ASP A 51 -0.12 13.68 -1.10
CA ASP A 51 0.17 15.11 -1.25
C ASP A 51 -0.88 15.79 -2.14
N ALA A 52 -1.24 15.17 -3.27
CA ALA A 52 -2.16 15.73 -4.24
C ALA A 52 -3.64 15.39 -3.96
N LYS A 53 -3.92 14.32 -3.20
CA LYS A 53 -5.28 13.85 -2.87
C LYS A 53 -6.21 13.80 -4.11
N PRO A 54 -5.82 13.09 -5.17
CA PRO A 54 -6.58 13.05 -6.41
C PRO A 54 -7.97 12.46 -6.18
N LYS A 55 -8.97 13.00 -6.87
CA LYS A 55 -10.36 12.55 -6.80
C LYS A 55 -10.64 11.34 -7.67
N THR A 56 -9.77 11.09 -8.65
CA THR A 56 -9.95 10.01 -9.61
C THR A 56 -8.66 9.27 -9.92
N GLN A 57 -8.79 8.04 -10.41
CA GLN A 57 -7.64 7.27 -10.95
C GLN A 57 -7.04 7.94 -12.20
N THR A 58 -7.83 8.64 -13.01
CA THR A 58 -7.38 9.35 -14.21
C THR A 58 -6.53 10.58 -13.86
N GLU A 59 -6.92 11.30 -12.82
CA GLU A 59 -6.13 12.40 -12.28
C GLU A 59 -4.82 11.90 -11.69
N LEU A 60 -4.86 10.82 -10.90
CA LEU A 60 -3.66 10.18 -10.38
C LEU A 60 -2.73 9.68 -11.50
N ALA A 61 -3.28 9.16 -12.60
CA ALA A 61 -2.53 8.77 -13.79
C ALA A 61 -1.74 9.93 -14.39
N THR A 62 -2.39 11.09 -14.50
CA THR A 62 -1.76 12.31 -15.01
C THR A 62 -0.65 12.79 -14.08
N LEU A 63 -0.89 12.82 -12.76
CA LEU A 63 0.07 13.27 -11.76
C LEU A 63 1.29 12.33 -11.61
N SER A 64 1.07 11.02 -11.74
CA SER A 64 2.13 10.02 -11.60
C SER A 64 2.81 9.65 -12.92
N GLY A 65 2.31 10.14 -14.06
CA GLY A 65 2.80 9.75 -15.39
C GLY A 65 2.56 8.29 -15.76
N ARG A 66 1.66 7.59 -15.04
CA ARG A 66 1.39 6.15 -15.23
C ARG A 66 0.09 5.93 -15.97
N GLN A 67 0.01 4.85 -16.74
CA GLN A 67 -1.24 4.48 -17.42
C GLN A 67 -2.32 3.99 -16.42
N VAL A 68 -3.57 4.42 -16.64
CA VAL A 68 -4.73 4.08 -15.80
C VAL A 68 -4.91 2.57 -15.56
N PRO A 69 -4.81 1.68 -16.58
CA PRO A 69 -4.97 0.24 -16.34
C PRO A 69 -3.92 -0.34 -15.39
N ASN A 70 -2.69 0.18 -15.44
CA ASN A 70 -1.60 -0.26 -14.57
C ASN A 70 -1.83 0.24 -13.14
N LEU A 71 -2.22 1.50 -12.98
CA LEU A 71 -2.60 2.05 -11.68
C LEU A 71 -3.75 1.29 -11.04
N SER A 72 -4.78 0.94 -11.81
CA SER A 72 -5.92 0.18 -11.28
C SER A 72 -5.49 -1.16 -10.67
N ARG A 73 -4.57 -1.88 -11.32
CA ARG A 73 -4.03 -3.15 -10.78
C ARG A 73 -3.20 -2.91 -9.52
N THR A 74 -2.31 -1.91 -9.56
CA THR A 74 -1.46 -1.55 -8.40
C THR A 74 -2.30 -1.10 -7.20
N LEU A 75 -3.28 -0.25 -7.40
CA LEU A 75 -4.17 0.25 -6.34
C LEU A 75 -5.00 -0.87 -5.72
N ARG A 76 -5.52 -1.81 -6.53
CA ARG A 76 -6.24 -2.99 -6.01
C ARG A 76 -5.35 -3.88 -5.16
N MET A 77 -4.11 -4.13 -5.62
CA MET A 77 -3.13 -4.89 -4.87
C MET A 77 -2.80 -4.20 -3.54
N MET A 78 -2.48 -2.90 -3.56
CA MET A 78 -2.20 -2.11 -2.36
C MET A 78 -3.39 -2.04 -1.39
N ALA A 79 -4.62 -1.98 -1.92
CA ALA A 79 -5.83 -2.01 -1.12
C ALA A 79 -6.03 -3.36 -0.42
N GLY A 80 -5.68 -4.47 -1.09
CA GLY A 80 -5.67 -5.79 -0.47
C GLY A 80 -4.73 -5.90 0.74
N TYR A 81 -3.64 -5.12 0.75
CA TYR A 81 -2.71 -5.01 1.87
C TYR A 81 -3.05 -3.88 2.86
N GLY A 82 -4.16 -3.16 2.67
CA GLY A 82 -4.54 -2.05 3.54
C GLY A 82 -3.61 -0.82 3.45
N LEU A 83 -2.83 -0.70 2.38
CA LEU A 83 -1.94 0.44 2.15
C LEU A 83 -2.67 1.64 1.55
N VAL A 84 -3.74 1.35 0.79
CA VAL A 84 -4.59 2.31 0.10
C VAL A 84 -6.04 1.95 0.36
N GLU A 85 -6.89 2.94 0.55
CA GLU A 85 -8.33 2.79 0.49
C GLU A 85 -8.82 3.25 -0.88
N LEU A 86 -9.73 2.50 -1.49
CA LEU A 86 -10.37 2.88 -2.75
C LEU A 86 -11.82 3.27 -2.46
N LYS A 87 -12.05 4.57 -2.24
CA LYS A 87 -13.37 5.10 -1.96
C LYS A 87 -14.16 5.21 -3.26
N ARG A 88 -15.26 4.48 -3.36
CA ARG A 88 -16.16 4.53 -4.52
C ARG A 88 -17.18 5.65 -4.32
N ASN A 89 -17.15 6.63 -5.20
CA ASN A 89 -18.20 7.62 -5.37
C ASN A 89 -19.09 7.21 -6.57
N VAL A 90 -20.19 7.92 -6.80
CA VAL A 90 -21.26 7.52 -7.76
C VAL A 90 -20.74 7.17 -9.17
N ARG A 91 -19.64 7.78 -9.63
CA ARG A 91 -19.03 7.50 -10.95
C ARG A 91 -17.53 7.24 -10.92
N GLU A 92 -16.85 7.47 -9.81
CA GLU A 92 -15.39 7.57 -9.75
C GLU A 92 -14.83 6.87 -8.52
N VAL A 93 -13.58 6.43 -8.64
CA VAL A 93 -12.84 5.80 -7.55
C VAL A 93 -11.75 6.76 -7.10
N GLU A 94 -11.90 7.25 -5.87
CA GLU A 94 -10.95 8.13 -5.18
C GLU A 94 -9.95 7.25 -4.41
N PRO A 95 -8.65 7.24 -4.77
CA PRO A 95 -7.63 6.54 -4.03
C PRO A 95 -7.15 7.36 -2.84
N ILE A 96 -7.07 6.76 -1.66
CA ILE A 96 -6.61 7.39 -0.42
C ILE A 96 -5.45 6.59 0.16
N ALA A 97 -4.29 7.22 0.33
CA ALA A 97 -3.13 6.56 0.93
C ALA A 97 -3.31 6.45 2.46
N LEU A 98 -3.36 5.22 2.98
CA LEU A 98 -3.47 4.94 4.41
C LEU A 98 -2.10 4.88 5.08
N ALA A 99 -1.09 4.44 4.33
CA ALA A 99 0.28 4.29 4.80
C ALA A 99 1.28 4.88 3.79
N THR A 100 2.22 5.68 4.29
CA THR A 100 3.31 6.27 3.47
C THR A 100 4.69 6.12 4.10
N SER A 101 4.78 5.52 5.28
CA SER A 101 6.02 5.22 5.99
C SER A 101 5.95 3.79 6.50
N PHE A 102 7.01 3.03 6.21
CA PHE A 102 7.09 1.60 6.49
C PHE A 102 8.29 1.31 7.37
N LYS A 103 8.10 0.48 8.39
CA LYS A 103 9.19 -0.15 9.15
C LYS A 103 9.15 -1.63 8.85
N ILE A 104 10.24 -2.16 8.33
CA ILE A 104 10.39 -3.58 7.98
C ILE A 104 11.15 -4.23 9.13
N LEU A 105 10.56 -5.29 9.69
CA LEU A 105 11.20 -6.15 10.67
C LEU A 105 11.58 -7.46 9.99
N ILE A 106 12.85 -7.85 10.12
CA ILE A 106 13.39 -9.11 9.66
C ILE A 106 13.95 -9.79 10.91
N ASP A 107 13.53 -11.03 11.16
CA ASP A 107 14.07 -11.91 12.21
C ASP A 107 15.09 -12.88 11.59
#